data_AF-A0A6B2VA95-F1
#
_entry.id   AF-A0A6B2VA95-F1
#
_cell.length_a   1.000
_cell.length_b   1.000
_cell.length_c   1.000
_cell.angle_alpha   90.00
_cell.angle_beta   90.00
_cell.angle_gamma   90.00
#
_symmetry.space_group_name_H-M   'P 1'
#
loop_
_entity.id
_entity.type
_entity.pdbx_description
1 polymer ?
#
loop_
_entity_poly.entity_id
_entity_poly.type
_entity_poly.pdbx_seq_one_letter_code
_entity_poly.pdbx_strand_id
1 'polypeptide(L)'
;MLPVARRLVEQREALVLDEDAEYWLDEISAVLPDCVTPTQMLSLSRYLAAAVRSLRKHEQRTAVPVASTQEAHAAYLAAAALQAEPGASPGA
;
A
#
# COMPACT_ATOMS: atom_id res chain seq x y z
N MET A 1 -1.82 7.68 -7.11
CA MET A 1 -2.21 6.37 -6.56
C MET A 1 -1.72 5.19 -7.40
N LEU A 2 -2.14 5.04 -8.67
CA LEU A 2 -1.74 3.89 -9.51
C LEU A 2 -0.22 3.59 -9.57
N PRO A 3 0.67 4.57 -9.84
CA PRO A 3 2.11 4.29 -9.88
C PRO A 3 2.67 3.87 -8.52
N VAL A 4 2.09 4.38 -7.43
CA VAL A 4 2.52 4.04 -6.06
C VAL A 4 2.07 2.63 -5.70
N ALA A 5 0.82 2.26 -5.99
CA ALA A 5 0.33 0.90 -5.78
C ALA A 5 1.12 -0.13 -6.62
N ARG A 6 1.41 0.20 -7.89
CA ARG A 6 2.25 -0.65 -8.76
C ARG A 6 3.64 -0.83 -8.18
N ARG A 7 4.31 0.26 -7.80
CA ARG A 7 5.65 0.21 -7.22
C ARG A 7 5.70 -0.58 -5.92
N LEU A 8 4.64 -0.50 -5.09
CA LEU A 8 4.55 -1.31 -3.87
C LEU A 8 4.47 -2.81 -4.18
N VAL A 9 3.64 -3.20 -5.15
CA VAL A 9 3.52 -4.59 -5.61
C VAL A 9 4.82 -5.10 -6.24
N GLU A 10 5.49 -4.29 -7.05
CA GLU A 10 6.79 -4.63 -7.65
C GLU A 10 7.88 -4.89 -6.60
N GLN A 11 7.72 -4.39 -5.37
CA GLN A 11 8.66 -4.59 -4.27
C GLN A 11 8.23 -5.72 -3.32
N ARG A 12 7.22 -6.54 -3.65
CA ARG A 12 6.66 -7.59 -2.78
C ARG A 12 7.73 -8.47 -2.13
N GLU A 13 8.72 -8.91 -2.88
CA GLU A 13 9.79 -9.81 -2.39
C GLU A 13 10.75 -9.14 -1.39
N ALA A 14 10.83 -7.82 -1.43
CA ALA A 14 11.66 -7.01 -0.53
C ALA A 14 10.86 -6.42 0.65
N LEU A 15 9.57 -6.75 0.77
CA LEU A 15 8.74 -6.42 1.93
C LEU A 15 8.70 -7.59 2.90
N VAL A 16 8.70 -7.27 4.20
CA VAL A 16 8.46 -8.24 5.27
C VAL A 16 6.96 -8.31 5.48
N LEU A 17 6.35 -9.40 5.02
CA LEU A 17 4.91 -9.58 4.99
C LEU A 17 4.44 -10.54 6.09
N ASP A 18 3.27 -10.25 6.66
CA ASP A 18 2.43 -11.26 7.29
C ASP A 18 1.22 -11.57 6.41
N GLU A 19 0.42 -12.56 6.81
CA GLU A 19 -0.75 -13.04 6.06
C GLU A 19 -1.69 -11.91 5.63
N ASP A 20 -1.96 -10.94 6.51
CA ASP A 20 -2.79 -9.79 6.20
C ASP A 20 -2.14 -8.93 5.10
N ALA A 21 -0.85 -8.62 5.21
CA ALA A 21 -0.14 -7.82 4.22
C ALA A 21 -0.04 -8.53 2.86
N GLU A 22 0.19 -9.85 2.86
CA GLU A 22 0.20 -10.69 1.65
C GLU A 22 -1.16 -10.63 0.94
N TYR A 23 -2.25 -10.88 1.68
CA TYR A 23 -3.61 -10.85 1.16
C TYR A 23 -3.94 -9.52 0.47
N TRP A 24 -3.65 -8.39 1.12
CA TRP A 24 -3.96 -7.08 0.53
C TRP A 24 -3.08 -6.75 -0.69
N LEU A 25 -1.84 -7.20 -0.73
CA LEU A 25 -0.99 -7.04 -1.92
C LEU A 25 -1.50 -7.88 -3.10
N ASP A 26 -2.07 -9.06 -2.84
CA ASP A 26 -2.71 -9.88 -3.88
C ASP A 26 -3.98 -9.20 -4.43
N GLU A 27 -4.82 -8.62 -3.57
CA GLU A 27 -6.00 -7.83 -3.99
C GLU A 27 -5.61 -6.59 -4.83
N ILE A 28 -4.53 -5.90 -4.46
CA ILE A 28 -3.98 -4.79 -5.25
C ILE A 28 -3.49 -5.29 -6.61
N SER A 29 -2.74 -6.40 -6.62
CA SER A 29 -2.20 -7.02 -7.84
C SER A 29 -3.32 -7.43 -8.80
N ALA A 30 -4.44 -7.94 -8.27
CA ALA A 30 -5.59 -8.35 -9.07
C ALA A 30 -6.31 -7.16 -9.74
N VAL A 31 -6.44 -6.03 -9.04
CA VAL A 31 -7.13 -4.84 -9.57
C VAL A 31 -6.25 -4.00 -10.49
N LEU A 32 -4.95 -3.93 -10.25
CA LEU A 32 -4.02 -3.01 -10.93
C LEU A 32 -4.04 -3.05 -12.47
N PRO A 33 -4.10 -4.21 -13.15
CA PRO A 33 -4.06 -4.28 -14.62
C PRO A 33 -5.19 -3.52 -15.30
N ASP A 34 -6.39 -3.59 -14.74
CA ASP A 34 -7.63 -3.09 -15.37
C ASP A 34 -8.29 -1.98 -14.54
N CYS A 35 -7.54 -1.29 -13.70
CA CYS A 35 -8.08 -0.28 -12.80
C CYS A 35 -8.46 1.03 -13.52
N VAL A 36 -9.56 1.00 -14.28
CA VAL A 36 -10.02 2.09 -15.16
C VAL A 36 -11.35 2.70 -14.74
N THR A 37 -12.11 2.03 -13.88
CA THR A 37 -13.42 2.51 -13.40
C THR A 37 -13.30 3.21 -12.04
N PRO A 38 -14.22 4.14 -11.71
CA PRO A 38 -14.28 4.75 -10.38
C PRO A 38 -14.39 3.74 -9.24
N THR A 39 -15.14 2.66 -9.44
CA THR A 39 -15.30 1.58 -8.44
C THR A 39 -14.00 0.82 -8.20
N GLN A 40 -13.24 0.51 -9.26
CA GLN A 40 -11.92 -0.11 -9.12
C GLN A 40 -10.94 0.85 -8.43
N MET A 41 -10.99 2.14 -8.74
CA MET A 41 -10.15 3.14 -8.08
C MET A 41 -10.42 3.27 -6.58
N LEU A 42 -11.70 3.25 -6.20
CA LEU A 42 -12.09 3.24 -4.80
C LEU A 42 -11.66 1.94 -4.10
N SER A 43 -11.76 0.80 -4.78
CA SER A 43 -11.31 -0.49 -4.24
C SER A 43 -9.80 -0.51 -4.06
N LEU A 44 -9.04 -0.05 -5.05
CA LEU A 44 -7.58 0.10 -4.97
C LEU A 44 -7.16 0.98 -3.79
N SER A 45 -7.84 2.12 -3.58
CA SER A 45 -7.58 2.99 -2.44
C SER A 45 -7.78 2.25 -1.11
N ARG A 46 -8.87 1.50 -0.97
CA ARG A 46 -9.16 0.71 0.23
C ARG A 46 -8.14 -0.39 0.47
N TYR A 47 -7.76 -1.12 -0.58
CA TYR A 47 -6.77 -2.19 -0.48
C TYR A 47 -5.38 -1.65 -0.14
N LEU A 48 -4.97 -0.53 -0.76
CA LEU A 48 -3.72 0.15 -0.44
C LEU A 48 -3.68 0.63 1.01
N ALA A 49 -4.78 1.21 1.52
CA ALA A 49 -4.90 1.60 2.92
C ALA A 49 -4.78 0.39 3.87
N ALA A 50 -5.38 -0.74 3.51
CA ALA A 50 -5.31 -1.96 4.30
C ALA A 50 -3.90 -2.56 4.31
N ALA A 51 -3.24 -2.66 3.16
CA ALA A 51 -1.87 -3.14 3.05
C ALA A 51 -0.89 -2.30 3.90
N VAL A 52 -0.96 -0.96 3.81
CA VAL A 52 -0.13 -0.06 4.62
C VAL A 52 -0.35 -0.26 6.11
N ARG A 53 -1.62 -0.41 6.54
CA ARG A 53 -1.93 -0.66 7.96
C ARG A 53 -1.38 -2.00 8.44
N SER A 54 -1.50 -3.06 7.64
CA SER A 54 -0.98 -4.38 7.99
C SER A 54 0.54 -4.37 8.12
N LEU A 55 1.25 -3.79 7.13
CA LEU A 55 2.71 -3.61 7.18
C LEU A 55 3.15 -2.84 8.43
N ARG A 56 2.51 -1.69 8.70
CA ARG A 56 2.82 -0.88 9.89
C ARG A 56 2.58 -1.64 11.19
N LYS A 57 1.46 -2.36 11.29
CA LYS A 57 1.11 -3.18 12.45
C LYS A 57 2.13 -4.31 12.64
N HIS A 58 2.59 -4.91 11.56
CA HIS A 58 3.61 -5.96 11.58
C HIS A 58 4.91 -5.44 12.20
N GLU A 59 5.47 -4.35 11.67
CA GLU A 59 6.70 -3.73 12.18
C GLU A 59 6.57 -3.29 13.64
N GLN A 60 5.43 -2.73 14.03
CA GLN A 60 5.18 -2.37 15.44
C GLN A 60 5.19 -3.58 16.38
N ARG A 61 4.71 -4.74 15.91
CA ARG A 61 4.61 -5.97 16.69
C ARG A 61 5.94 -6.71 16.79
N THR A 62 6.74 -6.70 15.73
CA THR A 62 7.96 -7.51 15.62
C THR A 62 9.24 -6.71 15.83
N ALA A 63 9.17 -5.37 15.79
CA ALA A 63 10.32 -4.47 15.71
C ALA A 63 11.24 -4.75 14.50
N VAL A 64 10.73 -5.47 13.50
CA VAL A 64 11.43 -5.75 12.24
C VAL A 64 11.01 -4.71 11.21
N PRO A 65 11.95 -4.07 10.50
CA PRO A 65 11.62 -3.14 9.42
C PRO A 65 10.69 -3.76 8.37
N VAL A 66 9.68 -3.01 7.91
CA VAL A 66 8.74 -3.50 6.87
C VAL A 66 9.38 -3.80 5.51
N ALA A 67 10.60 -3.34 5.28
CA ALA A 67 11.31 -3.44 4.01
C ALA A 67 12.78 -3.78 4.23
N SER A 68 13.30 -4.70 3.40
CA SER A 68 14.69 -5.14 3.43
C SER A 68 15.61 -4.33 2.50
N THR A 69 15.04 -3.53 1.60
CA THR A 69 15.75 -2.66 0.67
C THR A 69 15.29 -1.20 0.77
N GLN A 70 16.13 -0.28 0.31
CA GLN A 70 15.79 1.14 0.28
C GLN A 70 14.63 1.43 -0.68
N GLU A 71 14.56 0.70 -1.80
CA GLU A 71 13.52 0.83 -2.82
C GLU A 71 12.15 0.39 -2.30
N ALA A 72 12.10 -0.74 -1.58
CA ALA A 72 10.90 -1.23 -0.93
C ALA A 72 10.45 -0.29 0.19
N HIS A 73 11.38 0.22 0.98
CA HIS A 73 11.08 1.22 2.00
C HIS A 73 10.51 2.51 1.39
N ALA A 74 11.10 3.00 0.29
CA ALA A 74 10.60 4.17 -0.42
C ALA A 74 9.19 3.93 -1.02
N ALA A 75 8.92 2.74 -1.54
CA ALA A 75 7.59 2.36 -2.05
C ALA A 75 6.55 2.33 -0.93
N TYR A 76 6.89 1.74 0.21
CA TYR A 76 6.06 1.75 1.41
C TYR A 76 5.76 3.17 1.91
N LEU A 77 6.77 4.03 2.04
CA LEU A 77 6.59 5.41 2.50
C LEU A 77 5.70 6.21 1.54
N ALA A 78 5.88 6.05 0.23
CA ALA A 78 5.02 6.70 -0.76
C ALA A 78 3.56 6.22 -0.63
N ALA A 79 3.34 4.92 -0.41
CA ALA A 79 2.01 4.37 -0.17
C ALA A 79 1.39 4.91 1.11
N ALA A 80 2.16 4.99 2.20
CA ALA A 80 1.73 5.52 3.48
C ALA A 80 1.39 7.01 3.42
N ALA A 81 2.19 7.81 2.72
CA ALA A 81 1.93 9.23 2.51
C ALA A 81 0.59 9.48 1.81
N LEU A 82 0.24 8.67 0.80
CA LEU A 82 -1.07 8.76 0.15
C LEU A 82 -2.27 8.50 1.08
N GLN A 83 -2.07 7.77 2.19
CA GLN A 83 -3.12 7.50 3.18
C GLN A 83 -3.12 8.51 4.33
N ALA A 84 -2.05 9.30 4.47
CA ALA A 84 -1.89 10.28 5.53
C ALA A 84 -2.58 11.61 5.21
N GLU A 85 -2.89 11.90 3.94
CA GLU A 85 -3.64 13.07 3.52
C GLU A 85 -5.11 12.95 3.96
N PRO A 86 -5.56 13.73 4.97
CA PRO A 86 -6.99 13.93 5.17
C PRO A 86 -7.46 14.86 4.05
N GLY A 87 -8.59 14.54 3.42
CA GLY A 87 -9.10 15.24 2.24
C GLY A 87 -8.79 16.74 2.22
N ALA A 88 -8.04 17.17 1.19
CA ALA A 88 -7.96 18.57 0.84
C ALA A 88 -9.37 19.06 0.49
N SER A 89 -10.03 19.65 1.47
CA SER A 89 -11.16 20.55 1.30
C SER A 89 -10.73 21.91 1.83
N PRO A 90 -10.31 22.85 0.97
CA PRO A 90 -10.32 24.26 1.33
C PRO A 90 -11.73 24.81 1.05
N GLY A 91 -12.45 25.20 2.11
CA GLY A 91 -13.75 25.87 2.04
C GLY A 91 -14.67 25.35 3.15
N ALA A 92 -15.23 26.15 4.05
CA ALA A 92 -15.57 27.58 3.98
C ALA A 92 -15.19 28.36 5.25
#